data_AF-A0A401ZQF2-F1
#
_entry.id   AF-A0A401ZQF2-F1
#
_cell.length_a   1.000
_cell.length_b   1.000
_cell.length_c   1.000
_cell.angle_alpha   90.00
_cell.angle_beta   90.00
_cell.angle_gamma   90.00
#
_symmetry.space_group_name_H-M   'P 1'
#
loop_
_entity.id
_entity.type
_entity.pdbx_description
1 polymer ?
#
loop_
_entity_poly.entity_id
_entity_poly.type
_entity_poly.pdbx_seq_one_letter_code
_entity_poly.pdbx_strand_id
1 'polypeptide(L)'
;MSMKPRRLDEVPETTNRIAHRAFPKGTLAMVLRDELASISTDETFAHLFPKRGRNAETPWRLAVVTVLQTIEHLTDRQAAEAVRARIDWNYALLRRVAHGDIPGAARKNEKGDS
;
A
#
# COMPACT_ATOMS: atom_id res chain seq x y z
N MET A 1 1.34 3.42 23.62
CA MET A 1 0.73 3.48 22.28
C MET A 1 -0.48 2.58 22.31
N SER A 2 -1.70 3.07 22.08
CA SER A 2 -2.93 2.27 22.10
C SER A 2 -3.44 2.03 20.68
N MET A 3 -3.95 0.82 20.43
CA MET A 3 -4.50 0.41 19.16
C MET A 3 -6.01 0.17 19.30
N LYS A 4 -6.81 0.82 18.45
CA LYS A 4 -8.23 0.51 18.30
C LYS A 4 -8.36 -0.43 17.10
N PRO A 5 -8.90 -1.66 17.28
CA PRO A 5 -9.07 -2.56 16.16
C PRO A 5 -10.05 -1.97 15.15
N ARG A 6 -9.58 -1.81 13.92
CA ARG A 6 -10.31 -1.39 12.74
C ARG A 6 -10.13 -2.49 11.70
N ARG A 7 -11.21 -2.88 11.02
CA ARG A 7 -11.04 -3.70 9.80
C ARG A 7 -10.15 -2.93 8.84
N LEU A 8 -9.29 -3.62 8.11
CA LEU A 8 -8.48 -2.98 7.09
C LEU A 8 -9.39 -2.17 6.17
N ASP A 9 -9.16 -0.87 6.10
CA ASP A 9 -9.94 0.04 5.28
C ASP A 9 -9.91 -0.45 3.80
N GLU A 10 -10.96 -0.17 3.04
CA GLU A 10 -11.00 -0.50 1.61
C GLU A 10 -9.93 0.29 0.85
N VAL A 11 -9.36 -0.31 -0.19
CA VAL A 11 -8.42 0.40 -1.07
C VAL A 11 -9.18 1.55 -1.73
N PRO A 12 -8.69 2.81 -1.65
CA PRO A 12 -9.34 3.92 -2.33
C PRO A 12 -9.54 3.61 -3.81
N GLU A 13 -10.76 3.82 -4.32
CA GLU A 13 -11.16 3.44 -5.69
C GLU A 13 -10.19 3.96 -6.76
N THR A 14 -9.73 5.20 -6.63
CA THR A 14 -8.73 5.80 -7.52
C THR A 14 -7.42 5.01 -7.54
N THR A 15 -6.92 4.61 -6.36
CA THR A 15 -5.68 3.83 -6.23
C THR A 15 -5.87 2.43 -6.81
N ASN A 16 -7.01 1.78 -6.53
CA ASN A 16 -7.35 0.47 -7.09
C ASN A 16 -7.34 0.51 -8.63
N ARG A 17 -8.10 1.43 -9.23
CA ARG A 17 -8.20 1.57 -10.68
C ARG A 17 -6.84 1.83 -11.34
N ILE A 18 -6.02 2.72 -10.77
CA ILE A 18 -4.71 3.03 -11.35
C ILE A 18 -3.74 1.85 -11.19
N ALA A 19 -3.73 1.18 -10.04
CA ALA A 19 -2.88 0.02 -9.79
C ALA A 19 -3.18 -1.13 -10.76
N HIS A 20 -4.46 -1.51 -10.92
CA HIS A 20 -4.83 -2.58 -11.86
C HIS A 20 -4.61 -2.19 -13.34
N ARG A 21 -4.69 -0.90 -13.67
CA ARG A 21 -4.33 -0.42 -15.02
C ARG A 21 -2.82 -0.46 -15.27
N ALA A 22 -2.00 -0.10 -14.27
CA ALA A 22 -0.55 -0.12 -14.36
C ALA A 22 0.02 -1.55 -14.30
N PHE A 23 -0.61 -2.43 -13.52
CA PHE A 23 -0.21 -3.81 -13.31
C PHE A 23 -1.38 -4.79 -13.53
N PRO A 24 -1.78 -5.06 -14.79
CA PRO A 24 -2.92 -5.94 -15.08
C PRO A 24 -2.74 -7.37 -14.58
N LYS A 25 -1.50 -7.84 -14.48
CA LYS A 25 -1.14 -9.17 -13.95
C LYS A 25 -0.98 -9.19 -12.42
N GLY A 26 -1.16 -8.05 -11.76
CA GLY A 26 -0.83 -7.85 -10.35
C GLY A 26 0.67 -7.73 -10.09
N THR A 27 1.01 -7.36 -8.86
CA THR A 27 2.37 -7.40 -8.32
C THR A 27 2.36 -8.12 -6.98
N LEU A 28 3.54 -8.48 -6.48
CA LEU A 28 3.66 -9.07 -5.15
C LEU A 28 3.07 -8.17 -4.06
N ALA A 29 3.20 -6.85 -4.18
CA ALA A 29 2.62 -5.90 -3.24
C ALA A 29 1.07 -5.93 -3.27
N MET A 30 0.47 -6.09 -4.45
CA MET A 30 -0.98 -6.22 -4.58
C MET A 30 -1.48 -7.55 -4.01
N VAL A 31 -0.81 -8.66 -4.34
CA VAL A 31 -1.14 -10.00 -3.79
C VAL A 31 -0.99 -10.02 -2.27
N LEU A 32 0.13 -9.50 -1.75
CA LEU A 32 0.36 -9.40 -0.31
C LEU A 32 -0.76 -8.63 0.39
N ARG A 33 -1.26 -7.56 -0.25
CA ARG A 33 -2.36 -6.78 0.29
C ARG A 33 -3.68 -7.53 0.31
N ASP A 34 -4.00 -8.23 -0.77
CA ASP A 34 -5.26 -8.98 -0.89
C ASP A 34 -5.28 -10.15 0.12
N GLU A 35 -4.15 -10.85 0.27
CA GLU A 35 -3.97 -11.87 1.31
C GLU A 35 -4.03 -11.27 2.72
N LEU A 36 -3.38 -10.11 2.94
CA LEU A 36 -3.41 -9.42 4.24
C LEU A 36 -4.81 -8.93 4.61
N ALA A 37 -5.62 -8.51 3.63
CA ALA A 37 -7.03 -8.16 3.77
C ALA A 37 -7.87 -9.35 4.25
N SER A 38 -7.50 -10.56 3.81
CA SER A 38 -8.12 -11.82 4.25
C SER A 38 -7.75 -12.19 5.68
N ILE A 39 -6.50 -11.95 6.11
CA ILE A 39 -5.99 -12.40 7.43
C ILE A 39 -6.02 -11.34 8.55
N SER A 40 -6.12 -10.05 8.25
CA SER A 40 -6.06 -9.02 9.31
C SER A 40 -7.43 -8.71 9.89
N THR A 41 -7.77 -9.43 10.95
CA THR A 41 -8.42 -8.78 12.09
C THR A 41 -7.34 -8.12 12.93
N ASP A 42 -7.47 -6.81 13.16
CA ASP A 42 -6.59 -6.03 14.05
C ASP A 42 -6.38 -6.66 15.45
N GLU A 43 -7.23 -7.61 15.83
CA GLU A 43 -7.12 -8.46 17.02
C GLU A 43 -5.79 -9.23 17.08
N THR A 44 -5.25 -9.69 15.95
CA THR A 44 -3.97 -10.43 15.92
C THR A 44 -2.79 -9.55 16.28
N PHE A 45 -2.87 -8.23 16.11
CA PHE A 45 -1.81 -7.30 16.53
C PHE A 45 -2.14 -6.59 17.84
N ALA A 46 -3.41 -6.58 18.28
CA ALA A 46 -3.87 -5.87 19.47
C ALA A 46 -3.15 -6.30 20.75
N HIS A 47 -2.70 -7.55 20.85
CA HIS A 47 -1.96 -8.05 22.02
C HIS A 47 -0.52 -7.52 22.12
N LEU A 48 0.04 -6.97 21.03
CA LEU A 48 1.38 -6.39 20.99
C LEU A 48 1.42 -4.91 21.40
N PHE A 49 0.25 -4.27 21.57
CA PHE A 49 0.16 -2.84 21.92
C PHE A 49 -0.55 -2.61 23.27
N PRO A 50 -0.01 -1.77 24.16
CA PRO A 50 -0.66 -1.45 25.43
C PRO A 50 -1.96 -0.67 25.23
N LYS A 51 -3.02 -0.98 25.99
CA LYS A 51 -4.38 -0.40 25.82
C LYS A 51 -4.45 1.14 25.94
N ARG A 52 -3.42 1.83 26.45
CA ARG A 52 -3.34 3.30 26.57
C ARG A 52 -2.08 3.89 25.90
N GLY A 53 -2.27 5.00 25.18
CA GLY A 53 -1.21 5.83 24.61
C GLY A 53 -1.60 6.43 23.25
N ARG A 54 -0.73 7.29 22.69
CA ARG A 54 -0.87 7.93 21.36
C ARG A 54 -1.20 6.87 20.29
N ASN A 55 -2.07 7.21 19.33
CA ASN A 55 -2.37 6.34 18.20
C ASN A 55 -1.05 6.03 17.49
N ALA A 56 -0.61 4.76 17.51
CA ALA A 56 0.48 4.33 16.65
C ALA A 56 -0.02 4.30 15.20
N GLU A 57 0.86 4.56 14.23
CA GLU A 57 0.61 4.16 12.85
C GLU A 57 0.18 2.68 12.83
N THR A 58 -0.81 2.36 11.99
CA THR A 58 -1.44 1.04 11.99
C THR A 58 -0.39 -0.07 11.83
N PRO A 59 -0.24 -1.00 12.79
CA PRO A 59 0.89 -1.94 12.84
C PRO A 59 1.06 -2.80 11.58
N TRP A 60 -0.05 -3.13 10.93
CA TRP A 60 -0.05 -3.89 9.68
C TRP A 60 0.67 -3.15 8.54
N ARG A 61 0.66 -1.80 8.49
CA ARG A 61 1.39 -1.03 7.46
C ARG A 61 2.90 -1.22 7.59
N LEU A 62 3.40 -1.18 8.82
CA LEU A 62 4.82 -1.42 9.08
C LEU A 62 5.20 -2.85 8.70
N ALA A 63 4.38 -3.83 9.07
CA ALA A 63 4.60 -5.22 8.69
C ALA A 63 4.66 -5.40 7.14
N VAL A 64 3.75 -4.77 6.40
CA VAL A 64 3.78 -4.78 4.92
C VAL A 64 5.05 -4.17 4.37
N VAL A 65 5.46 -3.00 4.86
CA VAL A 65 6.70 -2.35 4.42
C VAL A 65 7.90 -3.25 4.70
N THR A 66 8.00 -3.85 5.89
CA THR A 66 9.10 -4.74 6.26
C THR A 66 9.15 -6.00 5.40
N VAL A 67 8.01 -6.62 5.11
CA VAL A 67 7.93 -7.81 4.25
C VAL A 67 8.34 -7.47 2.82
N LEU A 68 7.78 -6.40 2.24
CA LEU A 68 8.11 -5.98 0.89
C LEU A 68 9.57 -5.54 0.76
N GLN A 69 10.09 -4.81 1.75
CA GLN A 69 11.49 -4.43 1.80
C GLN A 69 12.41 -5.65 1.81
N THR A 70 12.05 -6.68 2.58
CA THR A 70 12.84 -7.92 2.68
C THR A 70 12.80 -8.72 1.39
N ILE A 71 11.61 -8.93 0.81
CA ILE A 71 11.45 -9.73 -0.41
C ILE A 71 12.04 -9.02 -1.64
N GLU A 72 11.92 -7.69 -1.70
CA GLU A 72 12.50 -6.88 -2.78
C GLU A 72 13.96 -6.47 -2.53
N HIS A 73 14.58 -6.92 -1.43
CA HIS A 73 15.96 -6.60 -1.03
C HIS A 73 16.29 -5.10 -1.03
N LEU A 74 15.36 -4.28 -0.51
CA LEU A 74 15.50 -2.82 -0.48
C LEU A 74 16.15 -2.33 0.82
N THR A 75 16.96 -1.29 0.71
CA THR A 75 17.32 -0.47 1.87
C THR A 75 16.14 0.36 2.36
N ASP A 76 16.18 0.84 3.60
CA ASP A 76 15.13 1.73 4.14
C ASP A 76 14.88 2.94 3.23
N ARG A 77 15.95 3.51 2.66
CA ARG A 77 15.85 4.64 1.72
C ARG A 77 15.13 4.26 0.43
N GLN A 78 15.42 3.08 -0.12
CA GLN A 78 14.76 2.59 -1.33
C GLN A 78 13.31 2.19 -1.05
N ALA A 79 13.01 1.63 0.12
CA ALA A 79 11.64 1.35 0.55
C ALA A 79 10.84 2.65 0.70
N ALA A 80 11.42 3.69 1.30
CA ALA A 80 10.80 5.01 1.40
C ALA A 80 10.53 5.62 0.01
N GLU A 81 11.47 5.48 -0.93
CA GLU A 81 11.28 5.93 -2.31
C GLU A 81 10.23 5.10 -3.05
N ALA A 82 10.17 3.78 -2.81
CA ALA A 82 9.13 2.91 -3.37
C ALA A 82 7.73 3.33 -2.89
N VAL A 83 7.58 3.63 -1.59
CA VAL A 83 6.34 4.20 -1.03
C VAL A 83 5.98 5.52 -1.74
N ARG A 84 6.96 6.37 -2.02
CA ARG A 84 6.73 7.67 -2.68
C ARG A 84 6.33 7.53 -4.15
N ALA A 85 7.03 6.68 -4.90
CA ALA A 85 6.99 6.70 -6.37
C ALA A 85 6.15 5.58 -6.99
N ARG A 86 5.88 4.48 -6.27
CA ARG A 86 5.28 3.28 -6.86
C ARG A 86 3.82 3.08 -6.44
N ILE A 87 2.94 2.91 -7.43
CA ILE A 87 1.50 2.76 -7.21
C ILE A 87 1.11 1.42 -6.59
N ASP A 88 1.90 0.36 -6.81
CA ASP A 88 1.70 -0.97 -6.21
C ASP A 88 1.96 -0.95 -4.69
N TRP A 89 2.99 -0.25 -4.24
CA TRP A 89 3.25 -0.02 -2.80
C TRP A 89 2.16 0.86 -2.16
N ASN A 90 1.67 1.86 -2.88
CA ASN A 90 0.57 2.69 -2.41
C ASN A 90 -0.77 1.92 -2.33
N TYR A 91 -1.04 1.02 -3.28
CA TYR A 91 -2.14 0.07 -3.21
C TYR A 91 -2.04 -0.79 -1.96
N ALA A 92 -0.85 -1.35 -1.70
CA ALA A 92 -0.64 -2.20 -0.54
C ALA A 92 -0.81 -1.50 0.81
N LEU A 93 -0.52 -0.20 0.87
CA LEU A 93 -0.57 0.60 2.10
C LEU A 93 -1.87 1.42 2.26
N LEU A 94 -2.85 1.24 1.38
CA LEU A 94 -4.10 1.99 1.34
C LEU A 94 -3.88 3.50 1.24
N ARG A 95 -2.79 3.92 0.59
CA ARG A 95 -2.49 5.33 0.38
C ARG A 95 -3.32 5.84 -0.79
N ARG A 96 -4.06 6.91 -0.53
CA ARG A 96 -4.72 7.66 -1.60
C ARG A 96 -3.64 8.34 -2.43
N VAL A 97 -3.68 8.11 -3.73
CA VAL A 97 -2.78 8.75 -4.69
C VAL A 97 -3.61 9.71 -5.54
N ALA A 98 -3.21 10.98 -5.65
CA ALA A 98 -3.84 11.90 -6.59
C ALA A 98 -3.36 11.59 -8.02
N HIS A 99 -4.17 11.93 -9.02
CA HIS A 99 -3.87 11.60 -10.43
C HIS A 99 -2.52 12.17 -10.92
N GLY A 100 -1.97 13.18 -10.25
CA GLY A 100 -0.68 13.81 -10.57
C GLY A 100 0.54 13.32 -9.77
N ASP A 101 0.37 12.43 -8.79
CA ASP A 101 1.45 12.03 -7.88
C ASP A 101 2.33 10.88 -8.42
N ILE A 102 2.06 10.37 -9.62
CA ILE A 102 2.78 9.24 -10.23
C ILE A 102 3.75 9.77 -11.29
N PRO A 103 5.08 9.78 -11.04
CA PRO A 103 6.06 10.15 -12.04
C PRO A 103 6.06 9.08 -13.14
N GLY A 104 5.85 9.48 -14.40
CA GLY A 104 5.89 8.56 -15.54
C GLY A 104 4.53 8.09 -16.07
N ALA A 105 3.40 8.67 -15.62
CA ALA A 105 2.17 8.68 -16.40
C ALA A 105 2.33 9.58 -17.65
N ALA A 106 3.33 9.27 -18.47
CA ALA A 106 3.56 9.93 -19.73
C ALA A 106 2.35 9.66 -20.63
N ARG A 107 1.74 10.77 -21.05
CA ARG A 107 0.88 10.92 -22.23
C ARG A 107 1.23 9.88 -23.30
N LYS A 108 0.48 8.79 -23.33
CA LYS A 108 0.39 7.93 -24.50
C LYS A 108 -0.91 8.27 -25.22
N ASN A 109 -0.73 8.97 -26.36
CA ASN A 109 -1.53 8.89 -27.58
C ASN A 109 -2.65 9.94 -27.77
N GLU A 110 -2.29 11.20 -27.93
CA GLU A 110 -2.99 12.07 -28.89
C GLU A 110 -2.13 12.14 -30.15
N LYS A 111 -2.27 11.15 -31.03
CA LYS A 111 -1.96 11.31 -32.45
C LYS A 111 -2.62 10.19 -33.24
N GLY A 112 -3.47 10.61 -34.17
CA GLY A 112 -3.93 9.78 -35.28
C GLY A 112 -5.27 9.11 -35.03
N ASP A 113 -6.35 9.88 -35.12
CA ASP A 113 -7.47 9.39 -35.92
C ASP A 113 -7.77 10.45 -36.99
N SER A 114 -8.18 9.94 -38.13
CA SER A 114 -7.97 10.50 -39.47
C SER A 114 -8.85 11.70 -39.83
#